data_AF-A0A2E5EZY6-F1
#
_entry.id   AF-A0A2E5EZY6-F1
#
_cell.length_a   1.000
_cell.length_b   1.000
_cell.length_c   1.000
_cell.angle_alpha   90.00
_cell.angle_beta   90.00
_cell.angle_gamma   90.00
#
_symmetry.space_group_name_H-M   'P 1'
#
loop_
_entity.id
_entity.type
_entity.pdbx_description
1 polymer ?
#
loop_
_entity_poly.entity_id
_entity_poly.type
_entity_poly.pdbx_seq_one_letter_code
_entity_poly.pdbx_strand_id
1 'polypeptide(L)'
;PTDLTEAGRLLDLAGFPKGSDGVRFEVSLNKYACETGDVCLEQADAVGAGWEELGVKTTLLTEEYGAVVVPRMRDRTQPWPVVKNCSVETANYPFDWPPPSADSTFSRPAWGCSFENRFLDYMYMEINGERDKAKREDLHLDMVDYYYYWQLYSGMVQPPRGVAANPETVVSWDSRSTAGGYWGRPQHIIPVKK
;
A
#
# COMPACT_ATOMS: atom_id res chain seq x y z
N PRO A 1 13.17 -0.80 12.27
CA PRO A 1 14.28 0.13 11.93
C PRO A 1 15.02 -0.39 10.69
N THR A 2 15.59 0.49 9.87
CA THR A 2 16.39 0.08 8.70
C THR A 2 17.69 -0.58 9.15
N ASP A 3 17.96 -1.79 8.68
CA ASP A 3 19.20 -2.54 8.96
C ASP A 3 19.74 -3.15 7.65
N LEU A 4 20.67 -2.42 7.02
CA LEU A 4 21.28 -2.85 5.75
C LEU A 4 22.28 -3.99 5.93
N THR A 5 22.80 -4.19 7.14
CA THR A 5 23.74 -5.30 7.41
C THR A 5 22.98 -6.61 7.40
N GLU A 6 21.86 -6.67 8.13
CA GLU A 6 21.02 -7.85 8.16
C GLU A 6 20.37 -8.12 6.80
N ALA A 7 19.90 -7.08 6.10
CA ALA A 7 19.39 -7.22 4.74
C ALA A 7 20.44 -7.81 3.79
N GLY A 8 21.69 -7.36 3.87
CA GLY A 8 22.80 -7.93 3.10
C GLY A 8 23.03 -9.41 3.40
N ARG A 9 23.02 -9.79 4.68
CA ARG A 9 23.18 -11.19 5.13
C ARG A 9 22.04 -12.08 4.62
N LEU A 10 20.81 -11.59 4.63
CA LEU A 10 19.64 -12.32 4.12
C LEU A 10 19.72 -12.52 2.60
N LEU A 11 20.20 -11.53 1.85
CA LEU A 11 20.45 -11.67 0.41
C LEU A 11 21.53 -12.72 0.11
N ASP A 12 22.60 -12.77 0.91
CA ASP A 12 23.63 -13.81 0.79
C ASP A 12 23.05 -15.20 1.04
N LEU A 13 22.25 -15.36 2.12
CA LEU A 13 21.58 -16.63 2.43
C LEU A 13 20.59 -17.06 1.35
N ALA A 14 19.92 -16.11 0.70
CA ALA A 14 19.02 -16.38 -0.41
C ALA A 14 19.74 -16.74 -1.72
N GLY A 15 21.09 -16.73 -1.73
CA GLY A 15 21.88 -17.09 -2.90
C GLY A 15 22.14 -15.94 -3.87
N PHE A 16 22.01 -14.69 -3.42
CA PHE A 16 22.29 -13.49 -4.22
C PHE A 16 23.52 -12.73 -3.70
N PRO A 17 24.72 -13.33 -3.59
CA PRO A 17 25.91 -12.63 -3.10
C PRO A 17 26.30 -11.45 -4.00
N LYS A 18 27.04 -10.47 -3.47
CA LYS A 18 27.63 -9.41 -4.31
C LYS A 18 28.63 -10.03 -5.29
N GLY A 19 28.48 -9.68 -6.57
CA GLY A 19 29.45 -9.99 -7.61
C GLY A 19 30.76 -9.22 -7.43
N SER A 20 31.74 -9.53 -8.29
CA SER A 20 33.04 -8.83 -8.29
C SER A 20 32.95 -7.35 -8.63
N ASP A 21 31.88 -6.95 -9.32
CA ASP A 21 31.52 -5.57 -9.65
C ASP A 21 30.68 -4.89 -8.54
N GLY A 22 30.42 -5.60 -7.43
CA GLY A 22 29.59 -5.14 -6.33
C GLY A 22 28.09 -5.28 -6.54
N VAL A 23 27.64 -5.78 -7.70
CA VAL A 23 26.22 -5.95 -8.05
C VAL A 23 25.76 -7.37 -7.75
N ARG A 24 24.58 -7.50 -7.15
CA ARG A 24 23.88 -8.77 -6.86
C ARG A 24 22.97 -9.14 -8.01
N PHE A 25 22.07 -8.24 -8.38
CA PHE A 25 21.13 -8.36 -9.49
C PHE A 25 20.59 -6.98 -9.88
N GLU A 26 19.91 -6.92 -11.02
CA GLU A 26 19.27 -5.71 -11.52
C GLU A 26 17.75 -5.80 -11.35
N VAL A 27 17.12 -4.69 -10.96
CA VAL A 27 15.67 -4.57 -10.84
C VAL A 27 15.23 -3.17 -11.30
N SER A 28 14.05 -3.07 -11.92
CA SER A 28 13.43 -1.76 -12.11
C SER A 28 12.38 -1.52 -11.04
N LEU A 29 12.30 -0.28 -10.54
CA LEU A 29 11.31 0.18 -9.58
C LEU A 29 10.44 1.22 -10.27
N ASN A 30 9.13 0.99 -10.34
CA ASN A 30 8.20 1.98 -10.85
C ASN A 30 7.85 3.00 -9.75
N LYS A 31 7.87 4.28 -10.10
CA LYS A 31 7.44 5.39 -9.25
C LYS A 31 6.52 6.34 -10.00
N TYR A 32 5.58 6.93 -9.26
CA TYR A 32 4.66 7.96 -9.76
C TYR A 32 4.31 8.89 -8.60
N ALA A 33 3.78 10.08 -8.91
CA ALA A 33 3.31 11.01 -7.88
C ALA A 33 2.07 10.41 -7.19
N CYS A 34 2.28 9.81 -6.03
CA CYS A 34 1.22 9.17 -5.24
C CYS A 34 0.49 10.20 -4.36
N GLU A 35 -0.26 9.77 -3.34
CA GLU A 35 -1.04 10.66 -2.45
C GLU A 35 -0.24 11.80 -1.81
N THR A 36 1.06 11.62 -1.58
CA THR A 36 1.97 12.62 -1.01
C THR A 36 2.60 13.54 -2.08
N GLY A 37 2.19 13.43 -3.34
CA GLY A 37 2.72 14.22 -4.45
C GLY A 37 4.20 13.91 -4.70
N ASP A 38 5.00 14.96 -4.90
CA ASP A 38 6.43 14.85 -5.22
C ASP A 38 7.25 14.15 -4.14
N VAL A 39 6.81 14.22 -2.87
CA VAL A 39 7.45 13.50 -1.74
C VAL A 39 7.47 11.99 -2.01
N CYS A 40 6.47 11.46 -2.71
CA CYS A 40 6.43 10.06 -3.09
C CYS A 40 7.58 9.66 -4.04
N LEU A 41 7.95 10.58 -4.93
CA LEU A 41 9.05 10.36 -5.86
C LEU A 41 10.39 10.34 -5.13
N GLU A 42 10.56 11.22 -4.14
CA GLU A 42 11.75 11.26 -3.28
C GLU A 42 11.86 10.01 -2.39
N GLN A 43 10.74 9.49 -1.90
CA GLN A 43 10.69 8.23 -1.16
C GLN A 43 11.18 7.06 -2.02
N ALA A 44 10.74 7.01 -3.29
CA ALA A 44 11.23 5.99 -4.21
C ALA A 44 12.72 6.15 -4.54
N ASP A 45 13.22 7.38 -4.62
CA ASP A 45 14.66 7.63 -4.76
C ASP A 45 15.44 7.10 -3.54
N ALA A 46 14.94 7.33 -2.33
CA ALA A 46 15.56 6.83 -1.11
C ALA A 46 15.55 5.29 -1.02
N VAL A 47 14.44 4.64 -1.42
CA VAL A 47 14.37 3.17 -1.50
C VAL A 47 15.37 2.64 -2.52
N GLY A 48 15.42 3.23 -3.72
CA GLY A 48 16.38 2.86 -4.75
C GLY A 48 17.83 3.02 -4.30
N ALA A 49 18.16 4.11 -3.61
CA ALA A 49 19.49 4.33 -3.05
C ALA A 49 19.86 3.26 -2.01
N GLY A 50 18.95 2.90 -1.10
CA GLY A 50 19.19 1.81 -0.14
C GLY A 50 19.40 0.45 -0.80
N TRP A 51 18.68 0.18 -1.90
CA TRP A 51 18.90 -1.02 -2.71
C TRP A 51 20.26 -1.03 -3.40
N GLU A 52 20.69 0.10 -3.95
CA GLU A 52 22.03 0.25 -4.55
C GLU A 52 23.17 0.02 -3.53
N GLU A 53 23.03 0.49 -2.29
CA GLU A 53 24.00 0.20 -1.21
C GLU A 53 24.13 -1.30 -0.92
N LEU A 54 23.00 -2.03 -1.04
CA LEU A 54 22.97 -3.48 -0.94
C LEU A 54 23.54 -4.17 -2.17
N GLY A 55 23.85 -3.46 -3.26
CA GLY A 55 24.30 -4.01 -4.53
C GLY A 55 23.15 -4.43 -5.45
N VAL A 56 21.91 -4.01 -5.17
CA VAL A 56 20.77 -4.21 -6.07
C VAL A 56 20.70 -3.03 -7.02
N LYS A 57 21.15 -3.25 -8.25
CA LYS A 57 21.21 -2.21 -9.27
C LYS A 57 19.79 -1.85 -9.72
N THR A 58 19.38 -0.63 -9.46
CA THR A 58 17.99 -0.19 -9.49
C THR A 58 17.77 0.82 -10.61
N THR A 59 16.88 0.50 -11.54
CA THR A 59 16.41 1.46 -12.56
C THR A 59 15.08 2.07 -12.13
N LEU A 60 15.07 3.37 -11.87
CA LEU A 60 13.85 4.09 -11.49
C LEU A 60 13.02 4.48 -12.72
N LEU A 61 11.82 3.94 -12.82
CA LEU A 61 10.87 4.20 -13.90
C LEU A 61 9.81 5.19 -13.42
N THR A 62 9.97 6.46 -13.77
CA THR A 62 8.95 7.48 -13.51
C THR A 62 7.93 7.46 -14.63
N GLU A 63 6.73 6.97 -14.36
CA GLU A 63 5.69 6.77 -15.38
C GLU A 63 4.37 7.41 -14.96
N GLU A 64 3.57 7.80 -15.96
CA GLU A 64 2.29 8.46 -15.71
C GLU A 64 1.29 7.45 -15.09
N TYR A 65 0.67 7.85 -13.98
CA TYR A 65 -0.15 6.98 -13.16
C TYR A 65 -1.38 6.45 -13.91
N GLY A 66 -2.18 7.34 -14.52
CA GLY A 66 -3.49 6.99 -15.07
C GLY A 66 -3.44 6.19 -16.36
N ALA A 67 -2.48 6.49 -17.24
CA ALA A 67 -2.36 5.94 -18.58
C ALA A 67 -1.41 4.74 -18.65
N VAL A 68 -0.48 4.60 -17.69
CA VAL A 68 0.54 3.53 -17.72
C VAL A 68 0.43 2.62 -16.50
N VAL A 69 0.48 3.17 -15.30
CA VAL A 69 0.52 2.37 -14.06
C VAL A 69 -0.82 1.68 -13.79
N VAL A 70 -1.92 2.43 -13.81
CA VAL A 70 -3.28 1.92 -13.53
C VAL A 70 -3.68 0.77 -14.46
N PRO A 71 -3.51 0.87 -15.80
CA PRO A 71 -3.81 -0.26 -16.69
C PRO A 71 -2.96 -1.50 -16.37
N ARG A 72 -1.66 -1.35 -16.11
CA ARG A 72 -0.80 -2.50 -15.76
C ARG A 72 -1.20 -3.18 -14.46
N MET A 73 -1.56 -2.40 -13.43
CA MET A 73 -2.04 -2.93 -12.15
C MET A 73 -3.39 -3.64 -12.31
N ARG A 74 -4.35 -3.00 -13.00
CA ARG A 74 -5.66 -3.56 -13.32
C ARG A 74 -5.55 -4.89 -14.06
N ASP A 75 -4.68 -4.93 -15.06
CA ASP A 75 -4.53 -6.07 -15.96
C ASP A 75 -3.56 -7.14 -15.41
N ARG A 76 -2.99 -6.92 -14.21
CA ARG A 76 -1.99 -7.80 -13.54
C ARG A 76 -0.75 -8.06 -14.39
N THR A 77 -0.35 -7.06 -15.16
CA THR A 77 0.84 -7.12 -16.02
C THR A 77 2.00 -6.31 -15.45
N GLN A 78 1.85 -5.71 -14.27
CA GLN A 78 2.91 -4.97 -13.59
C GLN A 78 4.00 -5.92 -13.07
N PRO A 79 5.20 -5.95 -13.67
CA PRO A 79 6.26 -6.87 -13.28
C PRO A 79 7.23 -6.27 -12.25
N TRP A 80 7.19 -4.95 -12.05
CA TRP A 80 8.13 -4.23 -11.20
C TRP A 80 7.53 -3.96 -9.82
N PRO A 81 8.35 -3.96 -8.76
CA PRO A 81 8.01 -3.30 -7.51
C PRO A 81 7.56 -1.86 -7.77
N VAL A 82 6.67 -1.36 -6.92
CA VAL A 82 6.11 -0.02 -7.07
C VAL A 82 6.07 0.67 -5.72
N VAL A 83 6.63 1.88 -5.65
CA VAL A 83 6.30 2.81 -4.55
C VAL A 83 4.91 3.35 -4.84
N LYS A 84 3.92 2.82 -4.12
CA LYS A 84 2.50 3.04 -4.38
C LYS A 84 1.76 3.48 -3.13
N ASN A 85 0.75 4.31 -3.32
CA ASN A 85 -0.28 4.63 -2.34
C ASN A 85 -1.51 3.74 -2.57
N CYS A 86 -1.33 2.42 -2.51
CA CYS A 86 -2.50 1.57 -2.53
C CYS A 86 -3.27 1.79 -1.22
N SER A 87 -4.45 2.41 -1.29
CA SER A 87 -5.32 2.73 -0.16
C SER A 87 -5.96 1.50 0.51
N VAL A 88 -5.19 0.45 0.74
CA VAL A 88 -5.73 -0.90 0.93
C VAL A 88 -5.51 -1.48 2.33
N GLU A 89 -4.72 -0.84 3.18
CA GLU A 89 -4.66 -1.17 4.62
C GLU A 89 -4.79 0.09 5.47
N THR A 90 -5.67 1.02 5.06
CA THR A 90 -5.88 2.24 5.84
C THR A 90 -6.40 1.86 7.23
N ALA A 91 -5.85 2.46 8.28
CA ALA A 91 -6.27 2.25 9.66
C ALA A 91 -7.75 2.63 9.95
N ASN A 92 -8.49 3.07 8.94
CA ASN A 92 -9.89 3.50 9.06
C ASN A 92 -10.88 2.34 8.88
N TYR A 93 -10.44 1.17 8.39
CA TYR A 93 -11.31 0.01 8.27
C TYR A 93 -11.79 -0.46 9.64
N PRO A 94 -13.09 -0.80 9.79
CA PRO A 94 -13.53 -1.50 10.99
C PRO A 94 -12.71 -2.76 11.17
N PHE A 95 -12.32 -3.04 12.41
CA PHE A 95 -11.53 -4.20 12.75
C PHE A 95 -12.25 -5.53 12.44
N ASP A 96 -13.58 -5.50 12.40
CA ASP A 96 -14.42 -6.65 12.06
C ASP A 96 -14.78 -6.72 10.56
N TRP A 97 -14.16 -5.90 9.70
CA TRP A 97 -14.32 -5.95 8.24
C TRP A 97 -13.07 -6.55 7.61
N PRO A 98 -13.16 -7.20 6.45
CA PRO A 98 -11.96 -7.63 5.77
C PRO A 98 -11.15 -6.41 5.32
N PRO A 99 -9.81 -6.49 5.37
CA PRO A 99 -8.96 -5.61 4.59
C PRO A 99 -9.40 -5.57 3.12
N PRO A 100 -9.25 -4.43 2.44
CA PRO A 100 -9.46 -4.26 1.02
C PRO A 100 -8.96 -5.41 0.15
N SER A 101 -9.77 -5.75 -0.84
CA SER A 101 -9.57 -6.88 -1.75
C SER A 101 -8.51 -6.59 -2.83
N ALA A 102 -7.48 -5.80 -2.52
CA ALA A 102 -6.56 -5.19 -3.47
C ALA A 102 -5.72 -6.19 -4.25
N ASP A 103 -5.21 -7.20 -3.57
CA ASP A 103 -4.36 -8.25 -4.15
C ASP A 103 -5.15 -9.55 -4.37
N SER A 104 -6.42 -9.37 -4.71
CA SER A 104 -7.41 -10.43 -4.79
C SER A 104 -8.16 -10.30 -6.11
N THR A 105 -8.76 -11.40 -6.56
CA THR A 105 -9.56 -11.44 -7.78
C THR A 105 -10.78 -10.52 -7.70
N PHE A 106 -11.28 -10.24 -6.49
CA PHE A 106 -12.45 -9.38 -6.26
C PHE A 106 -12.22 -7.91 -6.61
N SER A 107 -10.97 -7.48 -6.76
CA SER A 107 -10.67 -6.14 -7.30
C SER A 107 -10.79 -6.06 -8.82
N ARG A 108 -11.02 -7.17 -9.54
CA ARG A 108 -11.19 -7.18 -11.00
C ARG A 108 -12.60 -6.77 -11.45
N PRO A 109 -12.75 -6.15 -12.64
CA PRO A 109 -11.72 -5.53 -13.48
C PRO A 109 -11.38 -4.10 -13.01
N ALA A 110 -11.75 -3.76 -11.78
CA ALA A 110 -11.56 -2.45 -11.19
C ALA A 110 -10.10 -2.29 -10.70
N TRP A 111 -9.88 -1.35 -9.80
CA TRP A 111 -8.57 -1.05 -9.27
C TRP A 111 -8.15 -2.09 -8.22
N GLY A 112 -6.96 -2.68 -8.42
CA GLY A 112 -6.34 -3.67 -7.52
C GLY A 112 -4.82 -3.67 -7.65
N CYS A 113 -4.12 -3.99 -6.57
CA CYS A 113 -2.70 -3.72 -6.39
C CYS A 113 -1.83 -4.90 -6.88
N SER A 114 -1.70 -4.99 -8.20
CA SER A 114 -0.61 -5.68 -8.94
C SER A 114 -0.50 -7.21 -8.85
N PHE A 115 -0.80 -7.90 -7.75
CA PHE A 115 -0.66 -9.37 -7.68
C PHE A 115 -1.92 -10.08 -7.17
N GLU A 116 -2.03 -11.38 -7.47
CA GLU A 116 -3.13 -12.24 -7.06
C GLU A 116 -2.67 -13.12 -5.90
N ASN A 117 -3.40 -13.10 -4.79
CA ASN A 117 -3.12 -13.93 -3.64
C ASN A 117 -4.38 -14.69 -3.20
N ARG A 118 -4.35 -16.01 -3.38
CA ARG A 118 -5.46 -16.91 -3.06
C ARG A 118 -5.84 -16.91 -1.58
N PHE A 119 -4.87 -16.71 -0.68
CA PHE A 119 -5.16 -16.62 0.75
C PHE A 119 -5.98 -15.35 1.04
N LEU A 120 -5.64 -14.22 0.41
CA LEU A 120 -6.41 -12.98 0.56
C LEU A 120 -7.81 -13.09 -0.04
N ASP A 121 -7.97 -13.80 -1.17
CA ASP A 121 -9.30 -14.12 -1.71
C ASP A 121 -10.15 -14.91 -0.70
N TYR A 122 -9.56 -15.96 -0.10
CA TYR A 122 -10.22 -16.82 0.87
C TYR A 122 -10.65 -16.03 2.11
N MET A 123 -9.72 -15.28 2.72
CA MET A 123 -10.01 -14.49 3.92
C MET A 123 -11.06 -13.41 3.66
N TYR A 124 -11.01 -12.75 2.49
CA TYR A 124 -12.02 -11.75 2.12
C TYR A 124 -13.44 -12.35 2.08
N MET A 125 -13.59 -13.58 1.58
CA MET A 125 -14.88 -14.27 1.55
C MET A 125 -15.32 -14.79 2.92
N GLU A 126 -14.41 -15.37 3.70
CA GLU A 126 -14.71 -15.90 5.03
C GLU A 126 -15.15 -14.79 5.98
N ILE A 127 -14.42 -13.67 6.04
CA ILE A 127 -14.77 -12.54 6.90
C ILE A 127 -16.11 -11.94 6.50
N ASN A 128 -16.37 -11.73 5.20
CA ASN A 128 -17.67 -11.21 4.75
C ASN A 128 -18.83 -12.20 4.96
N GLY A 129 -18.55 -13.50 4.93
CA GLY A 129 -19.54 -14.56 5.15
C GLY A 129 -19.87 -14.81 6.62
N GLU A 130 -18.97 -14.41 7.54
CA GLU A 130 -19.11 -14.63 8.97
C GLU A 130 -20.02 -13.59 9.64
N ARG A 131 -21.00 -14.06 10.41
CA ARG A 131 -21.96 -13.21 11.12
C ARG A 131 -21.47 -12.83 12.51
N ASP A 132 -20.72 -13.70 13.16
CA ASP A 132 -20.14 -13.43 14.46
C ASP A 132 -19.03 -12.37 14.37
N LYS A 133 -19.16 -11.30 15.16
CA LYS A 133 -18.22 -10.19 15.12
C LYS A 133 -16.83 -10.58 15.62
N ALA A 134 -16.75 -11.30 16.74
CA ALA A 134 -15.46 -11.67 17.34
C ALA A 134 -14.68 -12.57 16.39
N LYS A 135 -15.37 -13.52 15.74
CA LYS A 135 -14.74 -14.38 14.75
C LYS A 135 -14.26 -13.61 13.50
N ARG A 136 -14.96 -12.55 13.07
CA ARG A 136 -14.44 -11.67 12.00
C ARG A 136 -13.18 -10.93 12.42
N GLU A 137 -13.11 -10.46 13.67
CA GLU A 137 -11.93 -9.79 14.22
C GLU A 137 -10.73 -10.74 14.30
N ASP A 138 -10.94 -12.00 14.72
CA ASP A 138 -9.88 -13.02 14.73
C ASP A 138 -9.36 -13.32 13.31
N LEU A 139 -10.27 -13.53 12.36
CA LEU A 139 -9.91 -13.73 10.95
C LEU A 139 -9.22 -12.50 10.34
N HIS A 140 -9.60 -11.29 10.74
CA HIS A 140 -8.91 -10.07 10.31
C HIS A 140 -7.45 -10.08 10.78
N LEU A 141 -7.20 -10.45 12.03
CA LEU A 141 -5.84 -10.56 12.56
C LEU A 141 -5.03 -11.63 11.84
N ASP A 142 -5.61 -12.79 11.55
CA ASP A 142 -4.93 -13.83 10.75
C ASP A 142 -4.51 -13.30 9.37
N MET A 143 -5.34 -12.47 8.75
CA MET A 143 -5.02 -11.83 7.47
C MET A 143 -3.92 -10.76 7.61
N VAL A 144 -3.91 -9.98 8.69
CA VAL A 144 -2.85 -9.02 9.02
C VAL A 144 -1.51 -9.72 9.27
N ASP A 145 -1.51 -10.81 10.05
CA ASP A 145 -0.32 -11.61 10.33
C ASP A 145 0.24 -12.22 9.04
N TYR A 146 -0.62 -12.63 8.11
CA TYR A 146 -0.18 -13.10 6.80
C TYR A 146 0.51 -12.01 5.98
N TYR A 147 -0.04 -10.79 5.93
CA TYR A 147 0.60 -9.64 5.28
C TYR A 147 2.00 -9.38 5.85
N TYR A 148 2.12 -9.42 7.18
CA TYR A 148 3.37 -9.16 7.89
C TYR A 148 4.39 -10.28 7.69
N TYR A 149 3.98 -11.54 7.84
CA TYR A 149 4.88 -12.68 7.73
C TYR A 149 5.47 -12.81 6.32
N TRP A 150 4.63 -12.67 5.28
CA TRP A 150 5.07 -12.78 3.89
C TRP A 150 5.64 -11.48 3.32
N GLN A 151 5.62 -10.39 4.10
CA GLN A 151 6.10 -9.07 3.67
C GLN A 151 5.52 -8.67 2.30
N LEU A 152 4.21 -8.91 2.10
CA LEU A 152 3.52 -8.53 0.87
C LEU A 152 3.63 -7.02 0.59
N TYR A 153 3.78 -6.25 1.67
CA TYR A 153 4.00 -4.82 1.67
C TYR A 153 5.10 -4.45 2.65
N SER A 154 6.01 -3.59 2.22
CA SER A 154 6.95 -2.92 3.11
C SER A 154 6.40 -1.53 3.42
N GLY A 155 5.82 -1.36 4.60
CA GLY A 155 5.28 -0.07 5.04
C GLY A 155 6.37 1.01 5.04
N MET A 156 6.12 2.12 4.34
CA MET A 156 7.05 3.26 4.26
C MET A 156 6.63 4.38 5.21
N VAL A 157 5.46 4.97 4.96
CA VAL A 157 4.87 6.03 5.79
C VAL A 157 3.35 5.89 5.80
N GLN A 158 2.73 6.31 6.89
CA GLN A 158 1.29 6.56 6.94
C GLN A 158 1.06 8.07 6.83
N PRO A 159 0.63 8.59 5.66
CA PRO A 159 0.34 10.01 5.54
C PRO A 159 -0.85 10.37 6.44
N PRO A 160 -0.82 11.52 7.14
CA PRO A 160 -1.96 11.98 7.91
C PRO A 160 -3.15 12.20 6.96
N ARG A 161 -4.23 11.45 7.18
CA ARG A 161 -5.48 11.60 6.43
C ARG A 161 -6.51 12.29 7.29
N GLY A 162 -7.19 13.27 6.72
CA GLY A 162 -8.23 14.02 7.40
C GLY A 162 -8.81 15.12 6.53
N VAL A 163 -9.63 15.95 7.16
CA VAL A 163 -10.30 17.07 6.52
C VAL A 163 -9.60 18.36 6.95
N ALA A 164 -9.26 19.19 5.96
CA ALA A 164 -8.95 20.60 6.21
C ALA A 164 -10.22 21.44 5.99
N ALA A 165 -10.59 22.25 6.98
CA ALA A 165 -11.74 23.13 6.90
C ALA A 165 -11.39 24.55 7.36
N ASN A 166 -12.02 25.57 6.78
CA ASN A 166 -11.86 26.94 7.25
C ASN A 166 -12.64 27.10 8.58
N PRO A 167 -11.98 27.43 9.70
CA PRO A 167 -12.65 27.59 10.99
C PRO A 167 -13.65 28.76 11.02
N GLU A 168 -13.55 29.73 10.11
CA GLU A 168 -14.51 30.84 9.98
C GLU A 168 -15.87 30.40 9.43
N THR A 169 -15.92 29.28 8.70
CA THR A 169 -17.13 28.79 8.04
C THR A 169 -17.60 27.43 8.54
N VAL A 170 -16.71 26.64 9.15
CA VAL A 170 -16.99 25.28 9.62
C VAL A 170 -16.62 25.16 11.11
N VAL A 171 -17.61 24.86 11.94
CA VAL A 171 -17.44 24.56 13.37
C VAL A 171 -16.84 23.17 13.57
N SER A 172 -17.35 22.19 12.83
CA SER A 172 -16.84 20.83 12.84
C SER A 172 -17.18 20.10 11.56
N TRP A 173 -16.36 19.12 11.20
CA TRP A 173 -16.64 18.18 10.12
C TRP A 173 -16.19 16.79 10.59
N ASP A 174 -17.09 16.12 11.32
CA ASP A 174 -16.86 14.76 11.82
C ASP A 174 -17.50 13.74 10.88
N SER A 175 -16.69 13.20 9.97
CA SER A 175 -17.14 12.14 9.07
C SER A 175 -16.16 11.00 9.06
N ARG A 176 -16.62 9.75 9.16
CA ARG A 176 -15.75 8.62 8.87
C ARG A 176 -15.37 8.60 7.39
N SER A 177 -14.10 8.32 7.11
CA SER A 177 -13.63 7.95 5.77
C SER A 177 -14.51 6.85 5.16
N THR A 178 -14.73 6.93 3.85
CA THR A 178 -15.23 5.78 3.08
C THR A 178 -14.20 4.66 3.06
N ALA A 179 -14.64 3.46 2.63
CA ALA A 179 -13.78 2.32 2.33
C ALA A 179 -12.61 2.70 1.40
N GLY A 180 -12.85 3.56 0.40
CA GLY A 180 -11.81 4.05 -0.51
C GLY A 180 -10.93 5.18 0.05
N GLY A 181 -10.95 5.46 1.36
CA GLY A 181 -10.14 6.53 1.95
C GLY A 181 -10.67 7.95 1.77
N TYR A 182 -11.82 8.13 1.10
CA TYR A 182 -12.38 9.45 0.82
C TYR A 182 -13.10 10.04 2.03
N TRP A 183 -12.81 11.31 2.29
CA TRP A 183 -13.51 12.18 3.21
C TRP A 183 -14.36 13.14 2.37
N GLY A 184 -15.64 13.23 2.63
CA GLY A 184 -16.52 13.85 1.64
C GLY A 184 -17.99 13.60 1.91
N ARG A 185 -18.41 13.68 3.16
CA ARG A 185 -19.81 13.65 3.56
C ARG A 185 -20.21 15.07 3.96
N PRO A 186 -20.51 15.99 3.02
CA PRO A 186 -20.82 17.39 3.34
C PRO A 186 -21.99 17.52 4.31
N GLN A 187 -22.88 16.52 4.36
CA GLN A 187 -23.97 16.46 5.32
C GLN A 187 -23.52 16.38 6.78
N HIS A 188 -22.25 16.10 7.06
CA HIS A 188 -21.67 16.12 8.42
C HIS A 188 -20.92 17.44 8.73
N ILE A 189 -20.92 18.41 7.80
CA ILE A 189 -20.36 19.74 8.05
C ILE A 189 -21.32 20.50 8.95
N ILE A 190 -20.85 20.94 10.11
CA ILE A 190 -21.54 21.90 10.95
C ILE A 190 -21.01 23.30 10.61
N PRO A 191 -21.81 24.17 9.95
CA PRO A 191 -21.36 25.51 9.63
C PRO A 191 -21.38 26.42 10.86
N VAL A 192 -20.58 27.49 10.83
CA VAL A 192 -20.72 28.59 11.78
C VAL A 192 -22.09 29.25 11.57
N LYS A 193 -22.90 29.34 12.63
CA LYS A 193 -24.17 30.09 12.56
C LYS A 193 -23.86 31.57 12.34
N LYS A 194 -24.45 32.14 11.29
CA LYS A 194 -24.46 33.59 11.08
C LYS A 194 -25.41 34.28 12.07
#